data_AF-A0AAD6G1F4-F1
#
_entry.id   AF-A0AAD6G1F4-F1
#
_cell.length_a   1.000
_cell.length_b   1.000
_cell.length_c   1.000
_cell.angle_alpha   90.00
_cell.angle_beta   90.00
_cell.angle_gamma   90.00
#
_symmetry.space_group_name_H-M   'P 1'
#
loop_
_entity.id
_entity.type
_entity.pdbx_description
1 polymer ?
#
loop_
_entity_poly.entity_id
_entity_poly.type
_entity_poly.pdbx_seq_one_letter_code
_entity_poly.pdbx_strand_id
1 'polypeptide(L)'
;MDTYIQTIGSLDDFDPQALAPKDLETTLSTLKQLLLKTEAAKLLLPAKETFFSRVALGRLSHLLNLVFRPDKRHEPKLAALRELDSVSLIICGLSLTQKAIEVMRKELFDILLEQAVVASQTTVKIIAKSDEINKVVLSSSADEDFLKSRFYRPYILQSS
;
A
#
# COMPACT_ATOMS: atom_id res chain seq x y z
N MET A 1 -30.63 0.20 -0.40
CA MET A 1 -30.80 -0.13 1.04
C MET A 1 -29.46 0.21 1.69
N ASP A 2 -29.17 1.51 1.79
CA ASP A 2 -27.78 2.01 1.88
C ASP A 2 -27.68 3.17 2.86
N THR A 3 -27.88 2.95 4.16
CA THR A 3 -27.70 4.03 5.16
C THR A 3 -27.58 3.53 6.62
N TYR A 4 -26.67 2.61 6.94
CA TYR A 4 -26.41 2.29 8.36
C TYR A 4 -24.93 2.30 8.78
N ILE A 5 -24.04 2.84 7.94
CA ILE A 5 -22.67 3.19 8.36
C ILE A 5 -22.31 4.58 7.82
N GLN A 6 -23.18 5.56 8.05
CA GLN A 6 -22.83 6.98 7.89
C GLN A 6 -22.66 7.70 9.24
N THR A 7 -22.65 6.95 10.34
CA THR A 7 -22.44 7.53 11.66
C THR A 7 -21.62 6.54 12.46
N ILE A 8 -20.29 6.63 12.34
CA ILE A 8 -19.47 6.31 13.51
C ILE A 8 -19.76 7.48 14.47
N GLY A 9 -20.86 7.37 15.22
CA GLY A 9 -20.94 8.01 16.53
C GLY A 9 -19.73 7.54 17.33
N SER A 10 -19.27 8.33 18.30
CA SER A 10 -18.09 7.96 19.08
C SER A 10 -18.17 6.49 19.50
N LEU A 11 -17.08 5.73 19.32
CA LEU A 11 -16.99 4.36 19.85
C LEU A 11 -17.29 4.34 21.36
N ASP A 12 -17.16 5.49 22.03
CA ASP A 12 -17.48 5.69 23.44
C ASP A 12 -18.97 5.47 23.78
N ASP A 13 -19.88 5.67 22.83
CA ASP A 13 -21.33 5.52 23.05
C ASP A 13 -21.87 4.15 22.57
N PHE A 14 -20.98 3.25 22.13
CA PHE A 14 -21.36 1.95 21.60
C PHE A 14 -21.61 0.92 22.72
N ASP A 15 -22.87 0.54 22.94
CA ASP A 15 -23.24 -0.56 23.84
C ASP A 15 -23.55 -1.86 23.06
N PRO A 16 -22.64 -2.86 23.05
CA PRO A 16 -22.88 -4.12 22.37
C PRO A 16 -23.97 -4.99 23.03
N GLN A 17 -24.32 -4.74 24.29
CA GLN A 17 -25.37 -5.51 24.99
C GLN A 17 -26.79 -5.07 24.59
N ALA A 18 -26.93 -3.89 23.98
CA ALA A 18 -28.20 -3.39 23.47
C ALA A 18 -28.58 -3.99 22.09
N LEU A 19 -27.67 -4.72 21.44
CA LEU A 19 -27.87 -5.26 20.10
C LEU A 19 -28.55 -6.63 20.11
N ALA A 20 -29.43 -6.88 19.12
CA ALA A 20 -29.91 -8.22 18.85
C ALA A 20 -28.77 -9.13 18.37
N PRO A 21 -28.81 -10.46 18.62
CA PRO A 21 -27.70 -11.36 18.29
C PRO A 21 -27.20 -11.30 16.85
N LYS A 22 -28.11 -11.19 15.87
CA LYS A 22 -27.78 -11.09 14.44
C LYS A 22 -27.06 -9.79 14.09
N ASP A 23 -27.49 -8.70 14.72
CA ASP A 23 -26.90 -7.38 14.52
C ASP A 23 -25.53 -7.31 15.20
N LEU A 24 -25.37 -7.99 16.34
CA LEU A 24 -24.08 -8.12 17.03
C LEU A 24 -23.04 -8.84 16.16
N GLU A 25 -23.41 -9.95 15.50
CA GLU A 25 -22.50 -10.68 14.59
C GLU A 25 -22.09 -9.84 13.38
N THR A 26 -23.06 -9.13 12.79
CA THR A 26 -22.84 -8.22 11.65
C THR A 26 -21.92 -7.05 12.04
N THR A 27 -22.18 -6.44 13.19
CA THR A 27 -21.37 -5.35 13.75
C THR A 27 -19.96 -5.82 14.07
N LEU A 28 -19.79 -7.00 14.67
CA LEU A 28 -18.47 -7.56 14.96
C LEU A 28 -17.66 -7.78 13.67
N SER A 29 -18.28 -8.31 12.63
CA SER A 29 -17.64 -8.49 11.32
C SER A 29 -17.19 -7.15 10.72
N THR A 30 -18.05 -6.14 10.80
CA THR A 30 -17.77 -4.79 10.32
C THR A 30 -16.60 -4.14 11.08
N LEU A 31 -16.60 -4.23 12.42
CA LEU A 31 -15.54 -3.69 13.26
C LEU A 31 -14.19 -4.38 12.98
N LYS A 32 -14.18 -5.69 12.76
CA LYS A 32 -12.97 -6.42 12.34
C LYS A 32 -12.42 -5.92 11.00
N GLN A 33 -13.29 -5.69 10.01
CA GLN A 33 -12.86 -5.12 8.73
C GLN A 33 -12.32 -3.69 8.88
N LEU A 34 -12.99 -2.84 9.66
CA LEU A 34 -12.51 -1.48 9.93
C LEU A 34 -11.15 -1.50 10.62
N LEU A 35 -10.96 -2.37 11.62
CA LEU A 35 -9.68 -2.55 12.28
C LEU A 35 -8.57 -2.90 11.29
N LEU A 36 -8.79 -3.89 10.41
CA LEU A 36 -7.82 -4.28 9.38
C LEU A 36 -7.48 -3.12 8.44
N LYS A 37 -8.49 -2.36 7.98
CA LYS A 37 -8.28 -1.18 7.12
C LYS A 37 -7.46 -0.11 7.83
N THR A 38 -7.75 0.16 9.10
CA THR A 38 -7.00 1.12 9.92
C THR A 38 -5.56 0.67 10.19
N GLU A 39 -5.35 -0.61 10.50
CA GLU A 39 -4.01 -1.21 10.65
C GLU A 39 -3.20 -1.08 9.36
N ALA A 40 -3.79 -1.44 8.21
CA ALA A 40 -3.16 -1.29 6.90
C ALA A 40 -2.83 0.17 6.58
N ALA A 41 -3.78 1.09 6.78
CA ALA A 41 -3.56 2.52 6.54
C ALA A 41 -2.43 3.09 7.41
N LYS A 42 -2.31 2.64 8.66
CA LYS A 42 -1.21 3.02 9.56
C LYS A 42 0.14 2.57 9.02
N LEU A 43 0.24 1.36 8.48
CA LEU A 43 1.48 0.84 7.89
C LEU A 43 1.92 1.66 6.68
N LEU A 44 0.97 2.20 5.90
CA LEU A 44 1.23 2.96 4.68
C LEU A 44 1.48 4.46 4.89
N LEU A 45 1.43 4.95 6.14
CA LEU A 45 1.67 6.36 6.46
C LEU A 45 3.01 6.91 5.92
N PRO A 46 4.14 6.17 5.94
CA PRO A 46 5.41 6.69 5.42
C PRO A 46 5.37 7.10 3.94
N ALA A 47 4.48 6.50 3.15
CA ALA A 47 4.32 6.87 1.74
C ALA A 47 3.56 8.19 1.52
N LYS A 48 2.98 8.78 2.58
CA LYS A 48 2.31 10.09 2.55
C LYS A 48 3.25 11.25 2.93
N GLU A 49 4.51 10.96 3.27
CA GLU A 49 5.51 11.99 3.57
C GLU A 49 5.76 12.85 2.31
N THR A 50 5.94 14.16 2.51
CA THR A 50 6.28 15.09 1.41
C THR A 50 7.76 15.01 1.01
N PHE A 51 8.61 14.54 1.93
CA PHE A 51 10.03 14.29 1.72
C PHE A 51 10.35 12.87 2.19
N PHE A 52 10.89 12.04 1.31
CA PHE A 52 11.13 10.63 1.64
C PHE A 52 12.46 10.48 2.37
N SER A 53 12.42 9.99 3.60
CA SER A 53 13.63 9.69 4.35
C SER A 53 14.54 8.68 3.62
N ARG A 54 15.85 8.76 3.85
CA ARG A 54 16.82 7.77 3.33
C ARG A 54 16.45 6.34 3.69
N VAL A 55 15.84 6.14 4.87
CA VAL A 55 15.35 4.84 5.32
C VAL A 55 14.19 4.35 4.43
N ALA A 56 13.23 5.23 4.10
CA ALA A 56 12.12 4.88 3.21
C ALA A 56 12.61 4.54 1.79
N LEU A 57 13.54 5.33 1.25
CA LEU A 57 14.17 5.07 -0.05
C LEU A 57 14.95 3.74 -0.05
N GLY A 58 15.64 3.44 1.05
CA GLY A 58 16.31 2.15 1.24
C GLY A 58 15.34 0.97 1.26
N ARG A 59 14.19 1.11 1.94
CA ARG A 59 13.12 0.10 1.92
C ARG A 59 12.57 -0.11 0.51
N LEU A 60 12.36 0.96 -0.25
CA LEU A 60 11.89 0.88 -1.63
C LEU A 60 12.86 0.09 -2.50
N SER A 61 14.15 0.44 -2.46
CA SER A 61 15.19 -0.28 -3.21
C SER A 61 15.19 -1.77 -2.87
N HIS A 62 15.16 -2.09 -1.57
CA HIS A 62 15.16 -3.47 -1.10
C HIS A 62 13.91 -4.24 -1.53
N LEU A 63 12.73 -3.61 -1.45
CA LEU A 63 11.48 -4.24 -1.88
C LEU A 63 11.51 -4.55 -3.37
N LEU A 64 11.90 -3.60 -4.23
CA LEU A 64 11.93 -3.83 -5.68
C LEU A 64 12.90 -4.96 -6.02
N ASN A 65 14.09 -4.97 -5.41
CA ASN A 65 15.05 -6.07 -5.60
C ASN A 65 14.51 -7.43 -5.12
N LEU A 66 13.73 -7.45 -4.05
CA LEU A 66 13.09 -8.67 -3.54
C LEU A 66 11.96 -9.14 -4.46
N VAL A 67 11.08 -8.23 -4.86
CA VAL A 67 9.91 -8.51 -5.69
C VAL A 67 10.36 -8.98 -7.07
N PHE A 68 11.34 -8.34 -7.71
CA PHE A 68 11.77 -8.74 -9.05
C PHE A 68 12.85 -9.83 -9.07
N ARG A 69 13.20 -10.40 -7.91
CA ARG A 69 14.18 -11.50 -7.81
C ARG A 69 13.66 -12.77 -8.50
N PRO A 70 14.42 -13.36 -9.46
CA PRO A 70 13.95 -14.53 -10.22
C PRO A 70 13.61 -15.76 -9.36
N ASP A 71 14.42 -16.03 -8.34
CA ASP A 71 14.28 -17.16 -7.42
C ASP A 71 13.08 -17.01 -6.45
N LYS A 72 12.52 -15.82 -6.36
CA LYS A 72 11.38 -15.48 -5.48
C LYS A 72 10.07 -15.32 -6.24
N ARG A 73 10.01 -15.70 -7.52
CA ARG A 73 8.82 -15.57 -8.37
C ARG A 73 7.61 -16.32 -7.83
N HIS A 74 7.81 -17.50 -7.24
CA HIS A 74 6.72 -18.35 -6.74
C HIS A 74 6.19 -17.95 -5.36
N GLU A 75 6.80 -16.97 -4.67
CA GLU A 75 6.32 -16.56 -3.35
C GLU A 75 4.98 -15.82 -3.47
N PRO A 76 3.89 -16.30 -2.82
CA PRO A 76 2.54 -15.76 -3.05
C PRO A 76 2.40 -14.27 -2.75
N LYS A 77 3.01 -13.79 -1.66
CA LYS A 77 2.97 -12.37 -1.29
C LYS A 77 3.73 -11.49 -2.29
N LEU A 78 4.87 -11.97 -2.78
CA LEU A 78 5.64 -11.23 -3.77
C LEU A 78 4.96 -11.27 -5.14
N ALA A 79 4.30 -12.37 -5.49
CA ALA A 79 3.47 -12.43 -6.69
C ALA A 79 2.33 -11.41 -6.63
N ALA A 80 1.59 -11.34 -5.52
CA ALA A 80 0.53 -10.34 -5.35
C ALA A 80 1.05 -8.89 -5.40
N LEU A 81 2.27 -8.62 -4.90
CA LEU A 81 2.91 -7.31 -5.04
C LEU A 81 3.28 -6.97 -6.49
N ARG A 82 3.63 -7.94 -7.33
CA ARG A 82 3.92 -7.72 -8.77
C ARG A 82 2.69 -7.33 -9.57
N GLU A 83 1.52 -7.79 -9.15
CA GLU A 83 0.23 -7.46 -9.80
C GLU A 83 -0.25 -6.05 -9.48
N LEU A 84 0.38 -5.34 -8.54
CA LEU A 84 0.07 -3.95 -8.26
C LEU A 84 0.53 -3.03 -9.39
N ASP A 85 -0.19 -1.93 -9.58
CA ASP A 85 0.35 -0.82 -10.37
C ASP A 85 1.62 -0.26 -9.71
N SER A 86 2.45 0.40 -10.53
CA SER A 86 3.77 0.84 -10.08
C SER A 86 3.73 1.83 -8.92
N VAL A 87 2.71 2.69 -8.81
CA VAL A 87 2.59 3.64 -7.69
C VAL A 87 2.26 2.89 -6.42
N SER A 88 1.30 1.97 -6.48
CA SER A 88 0.92 1.13 -5.34
C SER A 88 2.10 0.28 -4.86
N LEU A 89 2.89 -0.27 -5.78
CA LEU A 89 4.10 -1.00 -5.41
C LEU A 89 5.16 -0.09 -4.78
N ILE A 90 5.35 1.13 -5.30
CA ILE A 90 6.26 2.13 -4.70
C ILE A 90 5.79 2.49 -3.29
N ILE A 91 4.49 2.71 -3.06
CA ILE A 91 3.91 2.99 -1.74
C ILE A 91 4.21 1.86 -0.75
N CYS A 92 4.02 0.61 -1.17
CA CYS A 92 4.40 -0.56 -0.39
C CYS A 92 5.90 -0.56 -0.09
N GLY A 93 6.75 -0.23 -1.09
CA GLY A 93 8.21 -0.19 -0.93
C GLY A 93 8.70 0.89 0.03
N LEU A 94 8.08 2.07 0.01
CA LEU A 94 8.40 3.15 0.94
C LEU A 94 8.01 2.81 2.37
N SER A 95 7.02 1.95 2.55
CA SER A 95 6.36 1.70 3.84
C SER A 95 6.80 0.43 4.53
N LEU A 96 7.02 -0.64 3.77
CA LEU A 96 7.19 -1.99 4.29
C LEU A 96 8.66 -2.43 4.34
N THR A 97 8.97 -3.26 5.32
CA THR A 97 10.22 -4.03 5.34
C THR A 97 9.97 -5.45 4.84
N GLN A 98 11.01 -6.14 4.38
CA GLN A 98 10.91 -7.55 4.01
C GLN A 98 10.33 -8.40 5.16
N LYS A 99 10.86 -8.22 6.37
CA LYS A 99 10.37 -8.93 7.56
C LYS A 99 8.89 -8.68 7.80
N ALA A 100 8.41 -7.44 7.63
CA ALA A 100 7.00 -7.11 7.79
C ALA A 100 6.14 -7.89 6.79
N ILE A 101 6.56 -7.98 5.53
CA ILE A 101 5.85 -8.74 4.49
C ILE A 101 5.81 -10.22 4.85
N GLU A 102 6.94 -10.82 5.23
CA GLU A 102 7.04 -12.25 5.55
C GLU A 102 6.08 -12.65 6.67
N VAL A 103 6.08 -11.91 7.78
CA VAL A 103 5.29 -12.25 8.99
C VAL A 103 3.84 -11.77 8.94
N MET A 104 3.46 -10.91 8.00
CA MET A 104 2.10 -10.34 7.93
C MET A 104 1.05 -11.44 7.77
N ARG A 105 -0.04 -11.36 8.54
CA ARG A 105 -1.19 -12.24 8.35
C ARG A 105 -1.81 -12.01 6.98
N LYS A 106 -2.31 -13.07 6.34
CA LYS A 106 -2.89 -13.01 4.99
C LYS A 106 -4.01 -11.96 4.90
N GLU A 107 -4.96 -11.96 5.82
CA GLU A 107 -6.09 -11.01 5.83
C GLU A 107 -5.64 -9.55 5.88
N LEU A 108 -4.63 -9.23 6.70
CA LEU A 108 -4.08 -7.88 6.77
C LEU A 108 -3.30 -7.52 5.49
N PHE A 109 -2.59 -8.49 4.91
CA PHE A 109 -1.86 -8.29 3.67
C PHE A 109 -2.80 -8.00 2.50
N ASP A 110 -3.88 -8.77 2.35
CA ASP A 110 -4.87 -8.57 1.30
C ASP A 110 -5.51 -7.17 1.41
N ILE A 111 -5.93 -6.78 2.62
CA ILE A 111 -6.44 -5.42 2.87
C ILE A 111 -5.38 -4.34 2.64
N LEU A 112 -4.11 -4.61 2.95
CA LEU A 112 -3.03 -3.66 2.70
C LEU A 112 -2.81 -3.39 1.21
N LEU A 113 -2.92 -4.42 0.36
CA LEU A 113 -2.86 -4.23 -1.10
C LEU A 113 -4.00 -3.33 -1.58
N GLU A 114 -5.23 -3.56 -1.10
CA GLU A 114 -6.37 -2.69 -1.41
C GLU A 114 -6.13 -1.25 -0.95
N GLN A 115 -5.64 -1.06 0.27
CA GLN A 115 -5.34 0.27 0.81
C GLN A 115 -4.19 0.96 0.07
N ALA A 116 -3.21 0.22 -0.44
CA ALA A 116 -2.14 0.77 -1.27
C ALA A 116 -2.68 1.35 -2.58
N VAL A 117 -3.62 0.65 -3.23
CA VAL A 117 -4.33 1.13 -4.42
C VAL A 117 -5.16 2.38 -4.12
N VAL A 118 -5.84 2.43 -2.97
CA VAL A 118 -6.56 3.64 -2.56
C VAL A 118 -5.58 4.79 -2.30
N ALA A 119 -4.47 4.53 -1.62
CA ALA A 119 -3.46 5.54 -1.33
C ALA A 119 -2.80 6.09 -2.60
N SER A 120 -2.60 5.25 -3.63
CA SER A 120 -1.96 5.64 -4.89
C SER A 120 -2.71 6.73 -5.64
N GLN A 121 -4.05 6.71 -5.58
CA GLN A 121 -4.90 7.74 -6.19
C GLN A 121 -4.60 9.14 -5.65
N THR A 122 -4.21 9.25 -4.39
CA THR A 122 -3.93 10.53 -3.72
C THR A 122 -2.47 10.95 -3.78
N THR A 123 -1.54 10.00 -3.87
CA THR A 123 -0.09 10.23 -3.75
C THR A 123 0.66 10.16 -5.08
N VAL A 124 0.00 9.72 -6.16
CA VAL A 124 0.60 9.58 -7.50
C VAL A 124 1.35 10.83 -7.97
N LYS A 125 0.82 12.04 -7.72
CA LYS A 125 1.47 13.29 -8.15
C LYS A 125 2.76 13.58 -7.40
N ILE A 126 2.84 13.17 -6.12
CA ILE A 126 4.03 13.36 -5.29
C ILE A 126 5.10 12.36 -5.72
N ILE A 127 4.71 11.09 -5.86
CA ILE A 127 5.61 10.01 -6.28
C ILE A 127 6.17 10.27 -7.68
N ALA A 128 5.33 10.66 -8.65
CA ALA A 128 5.75 10.92 -10.03
C ALA A 128 6.76 12.06 -10.17
N LYS A 129 6.76 13.03 -9.25
CA LYS A 129 7.64 14.20 -9.27
C LYS A 129 8.91 14.02 -8.42
N SER A 130 9.06 12.89 -7.74
CA SER A 130 10.19 12.66 -6.86
C SER A 130 11.39 12.12 -7.63
N ASP A 131 12.40 12.97 -7.83
CA ASP A 131 13.68 12.57 -8.42
C ASP A 131 14.39 11.47 -7.60
N GLU A 132 14.19 11.47 -6.29
CA GLU A 132 14.79 10.49 -5.37
C GLU A 132 14.19 9.11 -5.58
N ILE A 133 12.86 9.00 -5.66
CA ILE A 133 12.18 7.76 -6.02
C ILE A 133 12.62 7.32 -7.42
N ASN A 134 12.67 8.25 -8.36
CA ASN A 134 13.04 7.94 -9.73
C ASN A 134 14.46 7.33 -9.82
N LYS A 135 15.42 7.86 -9.05
CA LYS A 135 16.77 7.30 -8.96
C LYS A 135 16.78 5.90 -8.34
N VAL A 136 16.00 5.67 -7.29
CA VAL A 136 15.93 4.36 -6.62
C VAL A 136 15.35 3.29 -7.54
N VAL A 137 14.25 3.58 -8.22
CA VAL A 137 13.60 2.62 -9.13
C VAL A 137 14.51 2.31 -10.33
N LEU A 138 15.17 3.31 -10.94
CA LEU A 138 16.13 3.09 -12.05
C LEU A 138 17.38 2.29 -11.65
N SER A 139 17.76 2.32 -10.36
CA SER A 139 18.91 1.56 -9.84
C SER A 139 18.51 0.21 -9.23
N SER A 140 17.23 -0.15 -9.30
CA SER A 140 16.70 -1.41 -8.78
C SER A 140 16.68 -2.51 -9.84
N SER A 141 16.33 -3.73 -9.41
CA SER A 141 16.14 -4.89 -10.29
C SER A 141 14.77 -4.92 -10.97
N ALA A 142 14.02 -3.80 -10.98
CA ALA A 142 12.71 -3.72 -11.61
C ALA A 142 12.79 -4.08 -13.11
N ASP A 143 11.79 -4.81 -13.60
CA ASP A 143 11.75 -5.22 -15.01
C ASP A 143 11.35 -4.07 -15.95
N GLU A 144 11.54 -4.28 -17.25
CA GLU A 144 11.25 -3.26 -18.25
C GLU A 144 9.79 -2.81 -18.25
N ASP A 145 8.86 -3.70 -17.93
CA ASP A 145 7.42 -3.38 -17.94
C ASP A 145 7.07 -2.44 -16.78
N PHE A 146 7.65 -2.68 -15.60
CA PHE A 146 7.56 -1.76 -14.47
C PHE A 146 8.20 -0.40 -14.75
N LEU A 147 9.34 -0.38 -15.45
CA LEU A 147 10.00 0.88 -15.83
C LEU A 147 9.21 1.65 -16.91
N LYS A 148 8.53 0.94 -17.81
CA LYS A 148 7.71 1.54 -18.88
C LYS A 148 6.35 2.03 -18.41
N SER A 149 5.86 1.62 -17.23
CA SER A 149 4.56 2.04 -16.71
C SER A 149 4.58 3.53 -16.30
N ARG A 150 4.42 4.42 -17.29
CA ARG A 150 4.12 5.88 -17.27
C ARG A 150 4.83 6.84 -16.30
N PHE A 151 5.64 6.39 -15.34
CA PHE A 151 6.43 7.26 -14.45
C PHE A 151 7.81 7.60 -15.02
N TYR A 152 8.20 6.99 -16.14
CA TYR A 152 9.44 7.28 -16.85
C TYR A 152 9.17 7.62 -18.31
N ARG A 153 8.65 8.82 -18.57
CA ARG A 153 9.18 9.56 -19.72
C ARG A 153 10.40 10.30 -19.19
N PRO A 154 11.60 10.12 -19.77
CA PRO A 154 12.66 11.08 -19.56
C PRO A 154 12.08 12.46 -19.90
N TYR A 155 12.31 13.45 -19.04
CA TYR A 155 12.25 14.85 -19.45
C TYR A 155 13.35 15.06 -20.51
N ILE A 156 13.11 14.58 -21.72
CA ILE A 156 13.81 14.93 -22.94
C ILE A 156 12.68 15.28 -23.90
N LEU A 157 12.72 16.51 -24.41
CA LEU A 157 11.72 17.18 -25.26
C LEU A 157 10.67 18.04 -24.53
N GLN A 158 11.15 19.03 -23.77
CA GLN A 158 10.57 20.39 -23.85
C GLN A 158 11.73 21.42 -23.82
N SER A 159 12.48 21.46 -24.91
CA SER A 159 13.36 22.57 -25.29
C SER A 159 13.49 22.51 -26.81
N SER A 160 12.52 23.07 -27.50
CA SER A 160 12.56 23.48 -28.91
C SER A 160 11.50 24.55 -29.10
#